data_AF-A0A7V1I4T5-F1
#
_entry.id   AF-A0A7V1I4T5-F1
#
_cell.length_a   1.000
_cell.length_b   1.000
_cell.length_c   1.000
_cell.angle_alpha   90.00
_cell.angle_beta   90.00
_cell.angle_gamma   90.00
#
_symmetry.space_group_name_H-M   'P 1'
#
loop_
_entity.id
_entity.type
_entity.pdbx_description
1 polymer ?
#
loop_
_entity_poly.entity_id
_entity_poly.type
_entity_poly.pdbx_seq_one_letter_code
_entity_poly.pdbx_strand_id
1 'polypeptide(L)'
;MLGYFIICLLIILQGCAKPISKGEIKGNLIEVLDNIHTYSYEMEMEMETSATGEDIKDVVKANAQADIDVKNRKIKIFIHINERNKRSKSTQTKIYILDTMEYIQSEKDSEWIKFEVPRHKLDSENQLKKQMKLVMTSKIKNLKEETFKNIDCYLLSIEPDK
;
A
#
# COMPACT_ATOMS: atom_id res chain seq x y z
N MET A 1 -7.08 -14.32 -4.00
CA MET A 1 -7.17 -13.04 -3.27
C MET A 1 -7.16 -11.92 -4.29
N LEU A 2 -8.27 -11.18 -4.45
CA LEU A 2 -8.31 -9.97 -5.27
C LEU A 2 -8.26 -8.76 -4.31
N GLY A 3 -7.09 -8.15 -4.18
CA GLY A 3 -6.93 -6.85 -3.51
C GLY A 3 -6.82 -5.76 -4.56
N TYR A 4 -7.81 -4.88 -4.63
CA TYR A 4 -7.80 -3.72 -5.52
C TYR A 4 -7.00 -2.59 -4.85
N PHE A 5 -5.90 -2.17 -5.48
CA PHE A 5 -5.09 -1.00 -5.08
C PHE A 5 -5.31 0.14 -6.08
N ILE A 6 -5.63 1.33 -5.59
CA ILE A 6 -5.88 2.53 -6.40
C ILE A 6 -4.72 3.51 -6.22
N ILE A 7 -4.05 3.87 -7.32
CA ILE A 7 -3.05 4.94 -7.40
C ILE A 7 -3.62 6.04 -8.29
N CYS A 8 -3.72 7.28 -7.78
CA CYS A 8 -4.19 8.43 -8.56
C CYS A 8 -3.00 9.28 -9.05
N LEU A 9 -2.99 9.55 -10.35
CA LEU A 9 -2.06 10.43 -11.05
C LEU A 9 -2.86 11.66 -11.52
N LEU A 10 -2.42 12.86 -11.19
CA LEU A 10 -3.11 14.11 -11.53
C LEU A 10 -2.75 14.56 -12.95
N ILE A 11 -3.72 14.56 -13.86
CA ILE A 11 -3.63 15.29 -15.14
C ILE A 11 -4.92 16.11 -15.30
N ILE A 12 -4.79 17.43 -15.22
CA ILE A 12 -5.88 18.38 -15.45
C ILE A 12 -5.95 18.59 -16.97
N LEU A 13 -7.09 18.32 -17.62
CA LEU A 13 -7.49 18.94 -18.90
C LEU A 13 -8.96 18.62 -19.23
N GLN A 14 -9.79 19.66 -19.29
CA GLN A 14 -11.16 19.61 -19.82
C GLN A 14 -11.15 19.69 -21.34
N GLY A 15 -11.83 18.73 -21.97
CA GLY A 15 -12.01 18.59 -23.42
C GLY A 15 -12.15 17.10 -23.69
N CYS A 16 -13.08 16.67 -24.57
CA CYS A 16 -13.32 15.26 -24.91
C CYS A 16 -11.99 14.51 -25.10
N ALA A 17 -11.51 13.90 -24.02
CA ALA A 17 -10.18 13.36 -23.99
C ALA A 17 -10.25 12.07 -24.79
N LYS A 18 -9.34 11.93 -25.76
CA LYS A 18 -9.17 10.63 -26.38
C LYS A 18 -8.92 9.61 -25.27
N PRO A 19 -9.55 8.43 -25.32
CA PRO A 19 -9.32 7.43 -24.29
C PRO A 19 -7.82 7.14 -24.21
N ILE A 20 -7.25 7.33 -23.01
CA ILE A 20 -5.82 7.16 -22.77
C ILE A 20 -5.41 5.73 -23.15
N SER A 21 -4.33 5.61 -23.93
CA SER A 21 -3.79 4.31 -24.31
C SER A 21 -3.02 3.67 -23.15
N LYS A 22 -2.84 2.34 -23.23
CA LYS A 22 -2.00 1.61 -22.25
C LYS A 22 -0.55 2.10 -22.24
N GLY A 23 -0.04 2.51 -23.41
CA GLY A 23 1.30 3.07 -23.54
C GLY A 23 1.43 4.41 -22.83
N GLU A 24 0.45 5.29 -22.99
CA GLU A 24 0.41 6.58 -22.29
C GLU A 24 0.28 6.40 -20.77
N ILE A 25 -0.57 5.48 -20.30
CA ILE A 25 -0.67 5.18 -18.85
C ILE A 25 0.71 4.78 -18.30
N LYS A 26 1.39 3.82 -18.94
CA LYS A 26 2.71 3.35 -18.49
C LYS A 26 3.76 4.45 -18.58
N GLY A 27 3.76 5.24 -19.65
CA GLY A 27 4.70 6.35 -19.84
C GLY A 27 4.56 7.43 -18.76
N ASN A 28 3.33 7.89 -18.52
CA ASN A 28 3.05 8.91 -17.50
C ASN A 28 3.42 8.42 -16.10
N LEU A 29 3.15 7.14 -15.82
CA LEU A 29 3.51 6.49 -14.57
C LEU A 29 5.03 6.47 -14.34
N ILE A 30 5.83 6.13 -15.36
CA ILE A 30 7.30 6.18 -15.29
C ILE A 30 7.78 7.61 -15.02
N GLU A 31 7.27 8.59 -15.77
CA GLU A 31 7.72 10.00 -15.68
C GLU A 31 7.51 10.59 -14.29
N VAL A 32 6.37 10.29 -13.66
CA VAL A 32 6.03 10.87 -12.35
C VAL A 32 6.81 10.20 -11.22
N LEU A 33 7.11 8.90 -11.31
CA LEU A 33 7.75 8.16 -10.22
C LEU A 33 9.11 8.71 -9.80
N ASP A 34 9.95 9.05 -10.76
CA ASP A 34 11.31 9.51 -10.48
C ASP A 34 11.29 10.82 -9.67
N ASN A 35 10.15 11.51 -9.65
CA ASN A 35 9.91 12.76 -8.95
C ASN A 35 9.15 12.60 -7.62
N ILE A 36 8.64 11.39 -7.29
CA ILE A 36 7.96 11.14 -6.01
C ILE A 36 9.00 10.69 -4.97
N HIS A 37 9.29 11.59 -4.04
CA HIS A 37 10.18 11.30 -2.91
C HIS A 37 9.43 11.09 -1.59
N THR A 38 8.20 11.59 -1.50
CA THR A 38 7.36 11.49 -0.32
C THR A 38 5.95 11.09 -0.71
N TYR A 39 5.35 10.14 0.00
CA TYR A 39 3.98 9.72 -0.24
C TYR A 39 3.37 9.11 1.03
N SER A 40 2.04 9.07 1.08
CA SER A 40 1.29 8.39 2.13
C SER A 40 0.35 7.38 1.51
N TYR A 41 0.03 6.31 2.25
CA TYR A 41 -0.99 5.35 1.83
C TYR A 41 -1.84 4.88 3.02
N GLU A 42 -3.06 4.47 2.70
CA GLU A 42 -3.99 3.77 3.57
C GLU A 42 -4.19 2.37 2.99
N MET A 43 -4.17 1.35 3.84
CA MET A 43 -4.32 -0.04 3.45
C MET A 43 -5.26 -0.74 4.40
N GLU A 44 -6.28 -1.40 3.86
CA GLU A 44 -7.12 -2.33 4.61
C GLU A 44 -6.73 -3.76 4.21
N MET A 45 -6.53 -4.62 5.21
CA MET A 45 -6.18 -6.02 5.04
C MET A 45 -7.18 -6.89 5.78
N GLU A 46 -7.62 -7.96 5.13
CA GLU A 46 -8.41 -9.03 5.72
C GLU A 46 -7.68 -10.34 5.47
N MET A 47 -7.24 -10.99 6.55
CA MET A 47 -6.50 -12.24 6.50
C MET A 47 -7.34 -13.34 7.16
N GLU A 48 -7.59 -14.42 6.41
CA GLU A 48 -8.06 -15.68 6.97
C GLU A 48 -6.84 -16.45 7.50
N THR A 49 -6.80 -16.70 8.81
CA THR A 49 -5.81 -17.54 9.46
C THR A 49 -6.45 -18.82 9.95
N SER A 50 -5.81 -19.97 9.72
CA SER A 50 -6.17 -21.23 10.35
C SER A 50 -5.04 -21.68 11.27
N ALA A 51 -5.37 -22.09 12.48
CA ALA A 51 -4.44 -22.80 13.34
C ALA A 51 -4.42 -24.28 12.92
N THR A 52 -3.23 -24.87 12.76
CA THR A 52 -3.09 -26.29 12.45
C THR A 52 -3.80 -27.14 13.49
N GLY A 53 -4.85 -27.87 13.09
CA GLY A 53 -5.64 -28.75 13.95
C GLY A 53 -7.03 -28.23 14.33
N GLU A 54 -7.39 -27.00 13.97
CA GLU A 54 -8.74 -26.45 14.17
C GLU A 54 -9.37 -26.06 12.83
N ASP A 55 -10.61 -26.51 12.57
CA ASP A 55 -11.43 -26.12 11.40
C ASP A 55 -11.96 -24.67 11.49
N ILE A 56 -11.55 -23.93 12.51
CA ILE A 56 -12.01 -22.56 12.74
C ILE A 56 -11.10 -21.61 11.95
N LYS A 57 -11.69 -21.00 10.92
CA LYS A 57 -11.09 -19.89 10.19
C LYS A 57 -11.26 -18.61 11.02
N ASP A 58 -10.16 -18.11 11.55
CA ASP A 58 -10.14 -16.79 12.18
C ASP A 58 -9.94 -15.72 11.11
N VAL A 59 -10.75 -14.66 11.17
CA VAL A 59 -10.63 -13.50 10.29
C VAL A 59 -10.01 -12.36 11.07
N VAL A 60 -8.84 -11.94 10.65
CA VAL A 60 -8.14 -10.77 11.19
C VAL A 60 -8.30 -9.63 10.21
N LYS A 61 -8.86 -8.50 10.66
CA LYS A 61 -8.92 -7.27 9.88
C LYS A 61 -7.89 -6.29 10.43
N ALA A 62 -7.11 -5.68 9.55
CA ALA A 62 -6.11 -4.69 9.92
C ALA A 62 -6.21 -3.48 9.01
N ASN A 63 -6.14 -2.28 9.59
CA ASN A 63 -6.03 -1.04 8.87
C ASN A 63 -4.63 -0.47 9.13
N ALA A 64 -3.92 -0.12 8.08
CA ALA A 64 -2.61 0.49 8.15
C ALA A 64 -2.61 1.84 7.45
N GLN A 65 -2.01 2.84 8.09
CA GLN A 65 -1.67 4.12 7.48
C GLN A 65 -0.16 4.27 7.51
N ALA A 66 0.43 4.73 6.42
CA ALA A 66 1.86 4.98 6.37
C ALA A 66 2.20 6.29 5.70
N ASP A 67 3.25 6.94 6.21
CA ASP A 67 3.91 8.11 5.64
C ASP A 67 5.37 7.75 5.32
N ILE A 68 5.80 8.01 4.10
CA ILE A 68 7.10 7.57 3.57
C ILE A 68 7.83 8.77 3.01
N ASP A 69 9.10 8.90 3.40
CA ASP A 69 10.09 9.79 2.82
C ASP A 69 11.26 8.92 2.31
N VAL A 70 11.24 8.64 1.02
CA VAL A 70 12.22 7.79 0.33
C VAL A 70 13.59 8.46 0.35
N LYS A 71 13.63 9.79 0.14
CA LYS A 71 14.87 10.56 0.06
C LYS A 71 15.62 10.55 1.39
N ASN A 72 14.90 10.73 2.50
CA ASN A 72 15.48 10.75 3.84
C ASN A 72 15.43 9.40 4.56
N ARG A 73 14.96 8.34 3.90
CA ARG A 73 14.82 6.98 4.44
C ARG A 73 14.04 6.94 5.75
N LYS A 74 12.89 7.63 5.77
CA LYS A 74 11.99 7.67 6.94
C LYS A 74 10.67 7.02 6.58
N ILE A 75 10.20 6.12 7.43
CA ILE A 75 8.88 5.53 7.33
C ILE A 75 8.22 5.66 8.70
N LYS A 76 6.95 6.04 8.69
CA LYS A 76 6.05 5.96 9.83
C LYS A 76 4.86 5.11 9.41
N ILE A 77 4.55 4.07 10.18
CA ILE A 77 3.40 3.20 9.97
C ILE A 77 2.58 3.16 11.25
N PHE A 78 1.28 3.32 11.12
CA PHE A 78 0.32 3.08 12.17
C PHE A 78 -0.60 1.95 11.74
N ILE A 79 -0.68 0.89 12.55
CA ILE A 79 -1.46 -0.30 12.26
C ILE A 79 -2.48 -0.47 13.37
N HIS A 80 -3.74 -0.63 12.99
CA HIS A 80 -4.84 -0.99 13.88
C HIS A 80 -5.31 -2.39 13.50
N ILE A 81 -5.06 -3.36 14.38
CA ILE A 81 -5.48 -4.76 14.21
C ILE A 81 -6.76 -4.97 15.02
N ASN A 82 -7.79 -5.49 14.35
CA ASN A 82 -9.06 -5.89 14.94
C ASN A 82 -9.22 -7.41 14.74
N GLU A 83 -9.04 -8.16 15.82
CA GLU A 83 -9.30 -9.60 15.84
C GLU A 83 -10.75 -9.88 16.23
N ARG A 84 -11.47 -10.68 15.43
CA ARG A 84 -12.87 -11.10 15.69
C ARG A 84 -12.97 -12.50 16.32
N ASN A 85 -11.96 -12.93 17.05
CA ASN A 85 -11.98 -14.17 17.84
C ASN A 85 -12.77 -13.94 19.16
N LYS A 86 -13.08 -15.02 19.92
CA LYS A 86 -13.94 -15.04 21.13
C LYS A 86 -13.60 -14.01 22.22
N ARG A 87 -12.43 -13.38 22.14
CA ARG A 87 -12.04 -12.22 22.95
C ARG A 87 -11.68 -11.10 21.97
N SER A 88 -12.69 -10.36 21.49
CA SER A 88 -12.48 -9.23 20.58
C SER A 88 -11.34 -8.36 21.10
N LYS A 89 -10.20 -8.41 20.43
CA LYS A 89 -9.00 -7.69 20.81
C LYS A 89 -8.67 -6.71 19.69
N SER A 90 -8.72 -5.44 20.05
CA SER A 90 -8.10 -4.37 19.29
C SER A 90 -6.69 -4.17 19.83
N THR A 91 -5.73 -4.00 18.92
CA THR A 91 -4.37 -3.57 19.28
C THR A 91 -3.89 -2.57 18.25
N GLN A 92 -3.36 -1.44 18.72
CA GLN A 92 -2.66 -0.49 17.86
C GLN A 92 -1.16 -0.70 17.93
N THR A 93 -0.47 -0.56 16.80
CA THR A 93 0.99 -0.66 16.69
C THR A 93 1.52 0.53 15.91
N LYS A 94 2.57 1.16 16.43
CA LYS A 94 3.33 2.20 15.76
C LYS A 94 4.68 1.63 15.36
N ILE A 95 5.05 1.85 14.10
CA ILE A 95 6.35 1.46 13.56
C ILE A 95 7.00 2.70 12.98
N TYR A 96 8.25 2.94 13.35
CA TYR A 96 9.10 3.94 12.72
C TYR A 96 10.34 3.27 12.16
N ILE A 97 10.69 3.56 10.92
CA ILE A 97 11.96 3.16 10.33
C ILE A 97 12.72 4.44 10.01
N LEU A 98 13.88 4.61 10.66
CA LEU A 98 14.76 5.75 10.48
C LEU A 98 16.12 5.22 10.01
N ASP A 99 16.38 5.35 8.70
CA ASP A 99 17.51 4.75 8.02
C ASP A 99 17.60 3.23 8.21
N THR A 100 18.47 2.76 9.12
CA THR A 100 18.70 1.34 9.42
C THR A 100 18.08 0.88 10.74
N MET A 101 17.40 1.78 11.47
CA MET A 101 16.80 1.45 12.76
C MET A 101 15.29 1.38 12.65
N GLU A 102 14.73 0.27 13.11
CA GLU A 102 13.29 0.09 13.28
C GLU A 102 12.92 0.22 14.75
N TYR A 103 11.83 0.93 15.01
CA TYR A 103 11.24 1.16 16.32
C TYR A 103 9.80 0.69 16.27
N ILE A 104 9.41 -0.18 17.21
CA ILE A 104 8.06 -0.71 17.32
C ILE A 104 7.53 -0.43 18.72
N GLN A 105 6.30 0.08 18.79
CA GLN A 105 5.55 0.20 20.03
C GLN A 105 4.13 -0.29 19.81
N SER A 106 3.71 -1.24 20.64
CA SER A 106 2.32 -1.67 20.74
C SER A 106 1.60 -0.81 21.78
N GLU A 107 0.29 -0.59 21.63
CA GLU A 107 -0.53 0.17 22.57
C GLU A 107 -0.45 -0.34 24.02
N LYS A 108 -0.29 -1.66 24.18
CA LYS A 108 -0.23 -2.34 25.48
C LYS A 108 1.15 -2.25 26.14
N ASP A 109 2.17 -1.84 25.39
CA ASP A 109 3.56 -1.77 25.83
C ASP A 109 4.00 -0.31 25.87
N SER A 110 4.42 0.19 27.05
CA SER A 110 4.92 1.56 27.16
C SER A 110 6.30 1.74 26.53
N GLU A 111 7.03 0.66 26.33
CA GLU A 111 8.41 0.66 25.86
C GLU A 111 8.51 0.51 24.34
N TRP A 112 9.53 1.15 23.77
CA TRP A 112 9.90 0.99 22.38
C TRP A 112 10.88 -0.17 22.23
N ILE A 113 10.53 -1.14 21.39
CA ILE A 113 11.47 -2.15 20.93
C ILE A 113 12.24 -1.55 19.75
N LYS A 114 13.57 -1.66 19.77
CA LYS A 114 14.43 -1.16 18.69
C LYS A 114 15.36 -2.25 18.19
N PHE A 115 15.56 -2.30 16.87
CA PHE A 115 16.53 -3.20 16.25
C PHE A 115 17.00 -2.65 14.92
N GLU A 116 18.17 -3.12 14.48
CA GLU A 116 18.72 -2.80 13.18
C GLU A 116 18.02 -3.65 12.11
N VAL A 117 17.72 -3.01 10.98
CA VAL A 117 17.14 -3.65 9.80
C VAL A 117 18.06 -3.48 8.61
N PRO A 118 18.06 -4.44 7.66
CA PRO A 118 18.87 -4.32 6.46
C PRO A 118 18.54 -3.03 5.69
N ARG A 119 19.56 -2.34 5.17
CA ARG A 119 19.40 -1.10 4.38
C ARG A 119 18.42 -1.22 3.21
N HIS A 120 18.28 -2.42 2.66
CA HIS A 120 17.37 -2.70 1.55
C HIS A 120 15.91 -2.91 1.97
N LYS A 121 15.61 -2.96 3.28
CA LYS A 121 14.24 -3.13 3.80
C LYS A 121 13.32 -2.02 3.31
N LEU A 122 13.81 -0.78 3.25
CA LEU A 122 13.03 0.35 2.77
C LEU A 122 12.64 0.20 1.28
N ASP A 123 13.57 -0.28 0.46
CA ASP A 123 13.30 -0.57 -0.95
C ASP A 123 12.31 -1.73 -1.10
N SER A 124 12.41 -2.76 -0.26
CA SER A 124 11.45 -3.87 -0.26
C SER A 124 10.09 -3.49 0.32
N GLU A 125 9.98 -2.43 1.11
CA GLU A 125 8.70 -1.93 1.65
C GLU A 125 8.07 -0.81 0.82
N ASN A 126 8.76 -0.34 -0.23
CA ASN A 126 8.27 0.72 -1.09
C ASN A 126 7.06 0.25 -1.92
N GLN A 127 5.87 0.48 -1.38
CA GLN A 127 4.59 0.10 -2.00
C GLN A 127 4.39 0.76 -3.36
N LEU A 128 4.85 2.00 -3.54
CA LEU A 128 4.76 2.70 -4.82
C LEU A 128 5.55 1.97 -5.92
N LYS A 129 6.80 1.55 -5.63
CA LYS A 129 7.60 0.72 -6.54
C LYS A 129 6.94 -0.63 -6.83
N LYS A 130 6.35 -1.29 -5.83
CA LYS A 130 5.65 -2.58 -6.00
C LYS A 130 4.47 -2.45 -6.97
N GLN A 131 3.62 -1.45 -6.75
CA GLN A 131 2.44 -1.22 -7.59
C GLN A 131 2.83 -0.81 -9.01
N MET A 132 3.91 -0.03 -9.16
CA MET A 132 4.45 0.26 -10.49
C MET A 132 4.87 -1.01 -11.21
N LYS A 133 5.69 -1.84 -10.54
CA LYS A 133 6.16 -3.08 -11.12
C LYS A 133 4.99 -3.93 -11.60
N LEU A 134 3.92 -4.00 -10.80
CA LEU A 134 2.68 -4.68 -11.15
C LEU A 134 2.07 -4.12 -12.45
N VAL A 135 1.87 -2.81 -12.57
CA VAL A 135 1.32 -2.19 -13.80
C VAL A 135 2.23 -2.40 -15.01
N MET A 136 3.54 -2.37 -14.81
CA MET A 136 4.53 -2.47 -15.87
C MET A 136 4.64 -3.87 -16.46
N THR A 137 4.63 -4.91 -15.62
CA THR A 137 4.79 -6.30 -16.07
C THR A 137 3.47 -6.93 -16.51
N SER A 138 2.37 -6.55 -15.88
CA SER A 138 1.07 -7.20 -16.07
C SER A 138 0.35 -6.76 -17.34
N LYS A 139 -0.62 -7.59 -17.76
CA LYS A 139 -1.64 -7.18 -18.73
C LYS A 139 -2.62 -6.22 -18.05
N ILE A 140 -2.73 -5.01 -18.59
CA ILE A 140 -3.68 -4.00 -18.11
C ILE A 140 -4.82 -3.78 -19.10
N LYS A 141 -6.02 -3.53 -18.59
CA LYS A 141 -7.19 -3.11 -19.38
C LYS A 141 -7.78 -1.87 -18.71
N ASN A 142 -7.87 -0.77 -19.45
CA ASN A 142 -8.63 0.40 -19.02
C ASN A 142 -10.11 0.04 -19.03
N LEU A 143 -10.79 0.20 -17.88
CA LEU A 143 -12.20 -0.11 -17.73
C LEU A 143 -13.07 1.12 -17.97
N LYS A 144 -12.77 2.22 -17.27
CA LYS A 144 -13.53 3.47 -17.28
C LYS A 144 -12.75 4.59 -16.60
N GLU A 145 -13.22 5.81 -16.80
CA GLU A 145 -12.89 6.95 -15.95
C GLU A 145 -13.79 6.96 -14.71
N GLU A 146 -13.25 7.34 -13.57
CA GLU A 146 -13.99 7.53 -12.33
C GLU A 146 -13.39 8.65 -11.48
N THR A 147 -14.15 9.17 -10.53
CA THR A 147 -13.65 10.16 -9.58
C THR A 147 -13.40 9.48 -8.24
N PHE A 148 -12.18 9.56 -7.71
CA PHE A 148 -11.81 9.08 -6.38
C PHE A 148 -11.29 10.24 -5.53
N LYS A 149 -11.90 10.49 -4.36
CA LYS A 149 -11.60 11.63 -3.48
C LYS A 149 -11.54 12.98 -4.24
N ASN A 150 -12.50 13.21 -5.16
CA ASN A 150 -12.58 14.38 -6.06
C ASN A 150 -11.42 14.53 -7.06
N ILE A 151 -10.72 13.44 -7.36
CA ILE A 151 -9.67 13.38 -8.38
C ILE A 151 -10.16 12.46 -9.50
N ASP A 152 -10.06 12.93 -10.75
CA ASP A 152 -10.36 12.11 -11.92
C ASP A 152 -9.24 11.07 -12.10
N CYS A 153 -9.59 9.80 -12.08
CA CYS A 153 -8.67 8.67 -12.15
C CYS A 153 -9.15 7.64 -13.20
N TYR A 154 -8.22 6.88 -13.76
CA TYR A 154 -8.52 5.77 -14.67
C TYR A 154 -8.61 4.47 -13.87
N LEU A 155 -9.74 3.77 -13.95
CA LEU A 155 -9.90 2.46 -13.34
C LEU A 155 -9.28 1.39 -14.24
N LEU A 156 -8.26 0.70 -13.73
CA LEU A 156 -7.54 -0.35 -14.44
C LEU A 156 -7.89 -1.73 -13.87
N SER A 157 -8.17 -2.67 -14.77
CA SER A 157 -8.09 -4.10 -14.45
C SER A 157 -6.68 -4.58 -14.76
N ILE A 158 -6.05 -5.25 -13.79
CA ILE A 158 -4.70 -5.79 -13.90
C ILE A 158 -4.78 -7.30 -13.68
N GLU A 159 -4.22 -8.06 -14.61
CA GLU A 159 -4.01 -9.50 -14.47
C GLU A 159 -2.53 -9.74 -14.14
N PRO A 160 -2.19 -10.05 -12.87
CA PRO A 160 -0.80 -10.32 -12.49
C PRO A 160 -0.26 -11.52 -13.27
N ASP A 161 1.02 -11.48 -13.61
CA ASP A 161 1.70 -12.64 -14.17
C ASP A 161 1.63 -13.83 -13.17
N LYS A 162 1.45 -15.05 -13.69
CA LYS A 162 1.41 -16.29 -12.90
C LYS A 162 2.74 -16.61 -12.24
#